data_AF-A0A1V5K7M7-F1
#
_entry.id   AF-A0A1V5K7M7-F1
#
_cell.length_a   1.000
_cell.length_b   1.000
_cell.length_c   1.000
_cell.angle_alpha   90.00
_cell.angle_beta   90.00
_cell.angle_gamma   90.00
#
_symmetry.space_group_name_H-M   'P 1'
#
loop_
_entity.id
_entity.type
_entity.pdbx_description
1 polymer ?
#
loop_
_entity_poly.entity_id
_entity_poly.type
_entity_poly.pdbx_seq_one_letter_code
_entity_poly.pdbx_strand_id
1 'polypeptide(L)'
;MWRVLVQVGHWSGEVWNRRRDGDVYAQLLTISAVRDVAGQVRNYVSLFTDITQIKEQQQALERIAQYDRLTNLPNRGLLADRLQQAMLQSQRRHQSLAVVFPALLRHERERKAAKLLQYGERIFGISEGIAAQRIEQAIDRTERFFRSLGVGTRLSDYGIQAQGLERIGRRISERDGKIGEHQAIGQKEIDEILFSALNQDDQK
;
A
#
# COMPACT_ATOMS: atom_id res chain seq x y z
N MET A 1 11.49 -0.70 30.89
CA MET A 1 10.65 -1.26 31.96
C MET A 1 11.39 -1.29 33.30
N TRP A 2 12.34 -2.22 33.55
CA TRP A 2 12.95 -2.43 34.88
C TRP A 2 13.56 -1.20 35.55
N ARG A 3 14.23 -0.32 34.79
CA ARG A 3 14.76 0.93 35.34
C ARG A 3 13.68 1.80 36.00
N VAL A 4 12.51 1.93 35.36
CA VAL A 4 11.36 2.71 35.86
C VAL A 4 10.78 2.03 37.10
N LEU A 5 10.67 0.71 37.11
CA LEU A 5 10.21 -0.06 38.27
C LEU A 5 11.12 0.10 39.49
N VAL A 6 12.43 0.11 39.30
CA VAL A 6 13.40 0.27 40.39
C VAL A 6 13.37 1.71 40.94
N GLN A 7 13.26 2.71 40.06
CA GLN A 7 13.29 4.11 40.46
C GLN A 7 11.95 4.63 41.00
N VAL A 8 10.84 4.28 40.35
CA VAL A 8 9.50 4.82 40.61
C VAL A 8 8.64 3.84 41.40
N GLY A 9 8.95 2.54 41.39
CA GLY A 9 8.13 1.51 42.03
C GLY A 9 6.85 1.18 41.27
N HIS A 10 6.65 1.71 40.07
CA HIS A 10 5.46 1.50 39.26
C HIS A 10 5.80 1.54 37.77
N TRP A 11 5.17 0.66 36.99
CA TRP A 11 5.23 0.69 35.53
C TRP A 11 3.92 0.20 34.95
N SER A 12 3.46 0.83 33.87
CA SER A 12 2.29 0.41 33.12
C SER A 12 2.58 0.55 31.62
N GLY A 13 2.13 -0.42 30.82
CA GLY A 13 2.28 -0.37 29.37
C GLY A 13 1.81 -1.64 28.66
N GLU A 14 1.71 -1.53 27.33
CA GLU A 14 1.42 -2.66 26.46
C GLU A 14 2.70 -3.45 26.16
N VAL A 15 2.65 -4.76 26.32
CA VAL A 15 3.74 -5.67 25.96
C VAL A 15 3.21 -6.91 25.26
N TRP A 16 3.99 -7.40 24.31
CA TRP A 16 3.75 -8.71 23.71
C TRP A 16 4.38 -9.78 24.60
N ASN A 17 3.59 -10.80 24.92
CA ASN A 17 4.04 -11.94 25.71
C ASN A 17 3.69 -13.23 25.00
N ARG A 18 4.24 -14.34 25.49
CA ARG A 18 4.01 -15.67 24.95
C ARG A 18 3.38 -16.55 26.02
N ARG A 19 2.30 -17.23 25.67
CA ARG A 19 1.68 -18.25 26.51
C ARG A 19 2.56 -19.49 26.60
N ARG A 20 2.24 -20.38 27.53
CA ARG A 20 2.98 -21.65 27.73
C ARG A 20 2.91 -22.58 26.52
N ASP A 21 1.82 -22.53 25.77
CA ASP A 21 1.59 -23.27 24.53
C ASP A 21 2.37 -22.68 23.32
N GLY A 22 2.92 -21.48 23.44
CA GLY A 22 3.68 -20.80 22.39
C GLY A 22 2.96 -19.64 21.72
N ASP A 23 1.67 -19.43 22.01
CA ASP A 23 0.87 -18.38 21.37
C ASP A 23 1.30 -16.98 21.84
N VAL A 24 1.47 -16.07 20.86
CA VAL A 24 1.82 -14.67 21.13
C VAL A 24 0.56 -13.88 21.39
N TYR A 25 0.52 -13.13 22.48
CA TYR A 25 -0.63 -12.35 22.91
C TYR A 25 -0.19 -10.96 23.38
N ALA A 26 -1.05 -9.96 23.19
CA ALA A 26 -0.82 -8.61 23.68
C ALA A 26 -1.42 -8.48 25.09
N GLN A 27 -0.65 -7.94 26.02
CA GLN A 27 -1.13 -7.67 27.38
C GLN A 27 -0.89 -6.21 27.76
N LEU A 28 -1.90 -5.60 28.38
CA LEU A 28 -1.72 -4.36 29.14
C LEU A 28 -1.26 -4.75 30.54
N LEU A 29 0.00 -4.49 30.85
CA LEU A 29 0.65 -4.93 32.08
C LEU A 29 0.91 -3.74 32.99
N THR A 30 0.50 -3.86 34.24
CA THR A 30 0.83 -2.93 35.32
C THR A 30 1.60 -3.67 36.41
N ILE A 31 2.74 -3.14 36.81
CA ILE A 31 3.58 -3.69 37.87
C ILE A 31 3.77 -2.62 38.93
N SER A 32 3.51 -2.97 40.18
CA SER A 32 3.70 -2.09 41.33
C SER A 32 4.56 -2.77 42.40
N ALA A 33 5.52 -2.04 42.93
CA ALA A 33 6.37 -2.46 44.03
C ALA A 33 5.61 -2.35 45.36
N VAL A 34 5.58 -3.43 46.12
CA VAL A 34 5.07 -3.46 47.49
C VAL A 34 6.25 -3.23 48.42
N ARG A 35 6.19 -2.14 49.19
CA ARG A 35 7.24 -1.75 50.13
C ARG A 35 6.88 -2.16 51.55
N ASP A 36 7.89 -2.45 52.35
CA ASP A 36 7.74 -2.67 53.79
C ASP A 36 7.69 -1.33 54.57
N VAL A 37 7.58 -1.43 55.90
CA VAL A 37 7.54 -0.27 56.80
C VAL A 37 8.84 0.54 56.81
N ALA A 38 9.95 -0.04 56.33
CA ALA A 38 11.24 0.63 56.19
C ALA A 38 11.43 1.25 54.79
N GLY A 39 10.42 1.17 53.91
CA GLY A 39 10.45 1.69 52.55
C GLY A 39 11.17 0.80 51.53
N GLN A 40 11.65 -0.38 51.93
CA GLN A 40 12.33 -1.32 51.06
C GLN A 40 11.32 -2.14 50.25
N VAL A 41 11.65 -2.42 48.98
CA VAL A 41 10.79 -3.24 48.11
C VAL A 41 10.85 -4.69 48.57
N ARG A 42 9.70 -5.23 48.99
CA ARG A 42 9.57 -6.63 49.43
C ARG A 42 9.10 -7.53 48.30
N ASN A 43 8.14 -7.07 47.50
CA ASN A 43 7.55 -7.83 46.40
C ASN A 43 7.16 -6.91 45.23
N TYR A 44 6.91 -7.50 44.08
CA TYR A 44 6.21 -6.85 42.97
C TYR A 44 4.88 -7.54 42.74
N VAL A 45 3.82 -6.76 42.58
CA VAL A 45 2.50 -7.26 42.17
C VAL A 45 2.27 -6.82 40.73
N SER A 46 1.91 -7.78 39.87
CA SER A 46 1.56 -7.53 38.48
C SER A 46 0.08 -7.79 38.25
N LEU A 47 -0.60 -6.86 37.60
CA LEU A 47 -1.90 -7.08 36.98
C LEU A 47 -1.73 -7.00 35.47
N PHE A 48 -2.32 -7.94 34.74
CA PHE A 48 -2.35 -7.88 33.30
C PHE A 48 -3.77 -8.12 32.78
N THR A 49 -4.09 -7.44 31.70
CA THR A 49 -5.30 -7.70 30.92
C THR A 49 -4.86 -8.14 29.54
N ASP A 50 -5.39 -9.27 29.08
CA ASP A 50 -5.22 -9.67 27.69
C ASP A 50 -5.99 -8.70 26.79
N ILE A 51 -5.27 -8.01 25.91
CA ILE A 51 -5.82 -7.04 24.97
C ILE A 51 -5.68 -7.51 23.52
N THR A 52 -5.38 -8.79 23.30
CA THR A 52 -5.12 -9.36 21.97
C THR A 52 -6.30 -9.13 21.03
N GLN A 53 -7.52 -9.45 21.49
CA GLN A 53 -8.73 -9.26 20.70
C GLN A 53 -8.96 -7.78 20.32
N ILE A 54 -8.62 -6.85 21.22
CA ILE A 54 -8.73 -5.41 20.96
C ILE A 54 -7.73 -4.99 19.87
N LYS A 55 -6.48 -5.48 19.95
CA LYS A 55 -5.45 -5.20 18.94
C LYS A 55 -5.78 -5.80 17.58
N GLU A 56 -6.32 -7.02 17.54
CA GLU A 56 -6.78 -7.66 16.31
C GLU A 56 -7.94 -6.90 15.67
N GLN A 57 -8.92 -6.48 16.47
CA GLN A 57 -10.03 -5.64 16.00
C GLN A 57 -9.55 -4.29 15.49
N GLN A 58 -8.59 -3.66 16.19
CA GLN A 58 -7.98 -2.41 15.75
C GLN A 58 -7.27 -2.58 14.40
N GLN A 59 -6.45 -3.62 14.23
CA GLN A 59 -5.79 -3.91 12.96
C GLN A 59 -6.78 -4.21 11.83
N ALA A 60 -7.86 -4.94 12.14
CA ALA A 60 -8.91 -5.22 11.17
C ALA A 60 -9.61 -3.93 10.73
N LEU A 61 -9.93 -3.03 11.66
CA LEU A 61 -10.52 -1.72 11.37
C LEU A 61 -9.58 -0.85 10.54
N GLU A 62 -8.31 -0.77 10.91
CA GLU A 62 -7.28 -0.05 10.14
C GLU A 62 -7.17 -0.61 8.72
N ARG A 63 -7.18 -1.94 8.56
CA ARG A 63 -7.16 -2.59 7.25
C ARG A 63 -8.40 -2.24 6.44
N ILE A 64 -9.61 -2.25 7.02
CA ILE A 64 -10.84 -1.88 6.32
C ILE A 64 -10.83 -0.39 5.92
N ALA A 65 -10.26 0.48 6.75
CA ALA A 65 -10.17 1.91 6.49
C ALA A 65 -9.15 2.23 5.37
N GLN A 66 -8.14 1.38 5.17
CA GLN A 66 -7.02 1.65 4.25
C GLN A 66 -6.99 0.75 3.00
N TYR A 67 -7.65 -0.40 3.01
CA TYR A 67 -7.62 -1.38 1.92
C TYR A 67 -9.01 -1.70 1.41
N ASP A 68 -9.12 -1.96 0.11
CA ASP A 68 -10.34 -2.40 -0.53
C ASP A 68 -10.60 -3.89 -0.21
N ARG A 69 -11.80 -4.22 0.26
CA ARG A 69 -12.15 -5.58 0.69
C ARG A 69 -12.16 -6.61 -0.44
N LEU A 70 -12.36 -6.18 -1.67
CA LEU A 70 -12.46 -7.07 -2.83
C LEU A 70 -11.08 -7.49 -3.33
N THR A 71 -10.16 -6.53 -3.40
CA THR A 71 -8.84 -6.70 -4.02
C THR A 71 -7.71 -6.85 -3.01
N ASN A 72 -7.95 -6.51 -1.75
CA ASN A 72 -6.94 -6.38 -0.71
C ASN A 72 -5.82 -5.37 -1.07
N LEU A 73 -6.07 -4.48 -2.04
CA LEU A 73 -5.17 -3.39 -2.41
C LEU A 73 -5.47 -2.13 -1.60
N PRO A 74 -4.51 -1.20 -1.48
CA PRO A 74 -4.76 0.14 -0.95
C PRO A 74 -6.01 0.77 -1.59
N ASN A 75 -6.92 1.24 -0.75
CA ASN A 75 -8.11 1.93 -1.21
C ASN A 75 -7.80 3.37 -1.61
N ARG A 76 -8.81 4.08 -2.14
CA ARG A 76 -8.67 5.48 -2.55
C ARG A 76 -8.21 6.40 -1.43
N GLY A 77 -8.61 6.14 -0.18
CA GLY A 77 -8.20 6.91 0.98
C GLY A 77 -6.71 6.81 1.25
N LEU A 78 -6.18 5.57 1.29
CA LEU A 78 -4.75 5.34 1.47
C LEU A 78 -3.94 5.87 0.27
N LEU A 79 -4.43 5.72 -0.96
CA LEU A 79 -3.77 6.30 -2.14
C LEU A 79 -3.69 7.84 -2.04
N ALA A 80 -4.77 8.51 -1.65
CA ALA A 80 -4.81 9.97 -1.52
C ALA A 80 -3.85 10.46 -0.43
N ASP A 81 -3.82 9.80 0.73
CA ASP A 81 -2.87 10.11 1.81
C ASP A 81 -1.42 9.97 1.35
N ARG A 82 -1.07 8.85 0.70
CA ARG A 82 0.28 8.60 0.17
C ARG A 82 0.67 9.59 -0.92
N LEU A 83 -0.28 9.95 -1.79
CA LEU A 83 -0.06 10.94 -2.83
C LEU A 83 0.17 12.34 -2.24
N GLN A 84 -0.60 12.74 -1.23
CA GLN A 84 -0.42 14.00 -0.53
C GLN A 84 0.94 14.08 0.15
N GLN A 85 1.35 13.01 0.84
CA GLN A 85 2.68 12.92 1.45
C GLN A 85 3.80 13.04 0.40
N ALA A 86 3.65 12.34 -0.73
CA ALA A 86 4.60 12.40 -1.84
C ALA A 86 4.68 13.80 -2.47
N MET A 87 3.54 14.48 -2.66
CA MET A 87 3.49 15.85 -3.17
C MET A 87 4.22 16.83 -2.24
N LEU A 88 3.96 16.76 -0.93
CA LEU A 88 4.62 17.59 0.08
C LEU A 88 6.14 17.35 0.07
N GLN A 89 6.57 16.10 -0.03
CA GLN A 89 7.99 15.75 -0.12
C GLN A 89 8.63 16.28 -1.40
N SER A 90 7.95 16.13 -2.54
CA SER A 90 8.41 16.60 -3.85
C SER A 90 8.57 18.12 -3.86
N GLN A 91 7.61 18.86 -3.29
CA GLN A 91 7.66 20.32 -3.16
C GLN A 91 8.85 20.76 -2.30
N ARG A 92 9.07 20.11 -1.15
CA ARG A 92 10.22 20.42 -0.26
C ARG A 92 11.58 20.14 -0.91
N ARG A 93 11.64 19.20 -1.84
CA ARG A 93 12.88 18.77 -2.51
C ARG A 93 13.06 19.34 -3.92
N HIS A 94 12.14 20.19 -4.38
CA HIS A 94 12.10 20.69 -5.76
C HIS A 94 12.15 19.57 -6.82
N GLN A 95 11.55 18.43 -6.51
CA GLN A 95 11.46 17.28 -7.41
C GLN A 95 10.09 17.25 -8.11
N SER A 96 9.99 16.51 -9.20
CA SER A 96 8.72 16.22 -9.87
C SER A 96 8.14 14.89 -9.37
N LEU A 97 6.82 14.82 -9.22
CA LEU A 97 6.09 13.60 -8.88
C LEU A 97 5.33 13.09 -10.11
N ALA A 98 5.49 11.80 -10.42
CA ALA A 98 4.72 11.12 -11.46
C ALA A 98 4.03 9.89 -10.86
N VAL A 99 2.76 9.70 -11.18
CA VAL A 99 2.00 8.47 -10.87
C VAL A 99 1.80 7.74 -12.18
N VAL A 100 2.29 6.50 -12.25
CA VAL A 100 2.23 5.70 -13.47
C VAL A 100 1.44 4.43 -13.25
N PHE A 101 0.48 4.18 -14.14
CA PHE A 101 -0.20 2.90 -14.28
C PHE A 101 0.20 2.30 -15.63
N PRO A 102 1.11 1.32 -15.69
CA PRO A 102 1.64 0.80 -16.95
C PRO A 102 0.56 0.26 -17.90
N ALA A 103 -0.43 -0.49 -17.38
CA ALA A 103 -1.57 -0.97 -18.15
C ALA A 103 -2.40 0.18 -18.76
N LEU A 104 -2.62 1.25 -18.00
CA LEU A 104 -3.31 2.44 -18.51
C LEU A 104 -2.47 3.13 -19.59
N LEU A 105 -1.14 3.23 -19.42
CA LEU A 105 -0.28 3.82 -20.45
C LEU A 105 -0.36 3.06 -21.78
N ARG A 106 -0.43 1.73 -21.73
CA ARG A 106 -0.56 0.90 -22.94
C ARG A 106 -1.91 1.09 -23.61
N HIS A 107 -3.01 1.06 -22.85
CA HIS A 107 -4.33 1.31 -23.41
C HIS A 107 -4.43 2.71 -24.04
N GLU A 108 -3.80 3.70 -23.40
CA GLU A 108 -3.85 5.11 -23.80
C GLU A 108 -2.76 5.53 -24.79
N ARG A 109 -1.94 4.59 -25.27
CA ARG A 109 -0.69 4.90 -25.98
C ARG A 109 -0.89 5.73 -27.24
N GLU A 110 -1.98 5.49 -27.96
CA GLU A 110 -2.32 6.23 -29.19
C GLU A 110 -2.77 7.65 -28.85
N ARG A 111 -3.73 7.78 -27.92
CA ARG A 111 -4.25 9.08 -27.48
C ARG A 111 -3.19 9.95 -26.82
N LYS A 112 -2.22 9.35 -26.14
CA LYS A 112 -1.16 10.05 -25.38
C LYS A 112 0.22 9.97 -26.06
N ALA A 113 0.29 9.59 -27.33
CA ALA A 113 1.55 9.33 -28.04
C ALA A 113 2.57 10.47 -27.90
N ALA A 114 2.16 11.71 -28.17
CA ALA A 114 3.05 12.87 -28.06
C ALA A 114 3.63 13.07 -26.64
N LYS A 115 2.79 12.91 -25.61
CA LYS A 115 3.21 13.02 -24.20
C LYS A 115 4.16 11.88 -23.82
N LEU A 116 3.89 10.67 -24.30
CA LEU A 116 4.72 9.48 -24.02
C LEU A 116 6.09 9.55 -24.70
N LEU A 117 6.16 10.06 -25.92
CA LEU A 117 7.44 10.31 -26.60
C LEU A 117 8.28 11.34 -25.83
N GLN A 118 7.67 12.47 -25.45
CA GLN A 118 8.33 13.50 -24.65
C GLN A 118 8.81 12.96 -23.30
N TYR A 119 7.99 12.14 -22.64
CA TYR A 119 8.33 11.48 -21.38
C TYR A 119 9.52 10.52 -21.55
N GLY A 120 9.46 9.62 -22.53
CA GLY A 120 10.53 8.65 -22.80
C GLY A 120 11.86 9.31 -23.13
N GLU A 121 11.82 10.41 -23.87
CA GLU A 121 13.01 11.22 -24.17
C GLU A 121 13.58 11.89 -22.91
N ARG A 122 12.74 12.59 -22.14
CA ARG A 122 13.21 13.35 -20.96
C ARG A 122 13.68 12.49 -19.81
N ILE A 123 12.99 11.38 -19.54
CA ILE A 123 13.25 10.56 -18.36
C ILE A 123 14.24 9.44 -18.65
N PHE A 124 14.19 8.87 -19.85
CA PHE A 124 14.99 7.69 -20.21
C PHE A 124 15.95 7.92 -21.38
N GLY A 125 15.99 9.12 -21.96
CA GLY A 125 16.85 9.42 -23.12
C GLY A 125 16.46 8.65 -24.38
N ILE A 126 15.18 8.29 -24.55
CA ILE A 126 14.71 7.52 -25.70
C ILE A 126 14.47 8.45 -26.90
N SER A 127 15.50 8.62 -27.72
CA SER A 127 15.48 9.47 -28.94
C SER A 127 15.45 8.66 -30.24
N GLU A 128 15.93 7.43 -30.24
CA GLU A 128 16.08 6.59 -31.45
C GLU A 128 14.90 5.63 -31.69
N GLY A 129 14.61 5.35 -32.97
CA GLY A 129 13.56 4.41 -33.40
C GLY A 129 12.25 5.10 -33.81
N ILE A 130 11.32 4.30 -34.35
CA ILE A 130 9.99 4.82 -34.74
C ILE A 130 9.14 5.13 -33.50
N ALA A 131 8.17 6.03 -33.64
CA ALA A 131 7.36 6.52 -32.52
C ALA A 131 6.74 5.40 -31.68
N ALA A 132 6.16 4.37 -32.32
CA ALA A 132 5.57 3.23 -31.62
C ALA A 132 6.59 2.47 -30.76
N GLN A 133 7.80 2.22 -31.28
CA GLN A 133 8.87 1.56 -30.54
C GLN A 133 9.34 2.41 -29.35
N ARG A 134 9.49 3.72 -29.55
CA ARG A 134 9.91 4.65 -28.49
C ARG A 134 8.90 4.69 -27.34
N ILE A 135 7.60 4.69 -27.66
CA ILE A 135 6.52 4.65 -26.67
C ILE A 135 6.57 3.34 -25.88
N GLU A 136 6.65 2.19 -26.55
CA GLU A 136 6.74 0.89 -25.86
C GLU A 136 8.00 0.79 -25.00
N GLN A 137 9.15 1.26 -25.49
CA GLN A 137 10.38 1.32 -24.69
C GLN A 137 10.22 2.21 -23.44
N ALA A 138 9.50 3.33 -23.54
CA ALA A 138 9.26 4.20 -22.40
C ALA A 138 8.40 3.48 -21.34
N ILE A 139 7.34 2.80 -21.77
CA ILE A 139 6.46 2.03 -20.88
C ILE A 139 7.24 0.88 -20.22
N ASP A 140 7.99 0.09 -21.00
CA ASP A 140 8.78 -1.04 -20.51
C ASP A 140 9.89 -0.63 -19.54
N ARG A 141 10.60 0.48 -19.82
CA ARG A 141 11.61 1.01 -18.89
C ARG A 141 10.97 1.51 -17.60
N THR A 142 9.77 2.07 -17.68
CA THR A 142 9.00 2.46 -16.49
C THR A 142 8.65 1.25 -15.64
N GLU A 143 8.12 0.18 -16.26
CA GLU A 143 7.82 -1.05 -15.54
C GLU A 143 9.05 -1.67 -14.88
N ARG A 144 10.16 -1.77 -15.63
CA ARG A 144 11.44 -2.29 -15.11
C ARG A 144 11.97 -1.47 -13.94
N PHE A 145 11.87 -0.14 -14.03
CA PHE A 145 12.27 0.74 -12.93
C PHE A 145 11.49 0.45 -11.65
N PHE A 146 10.15 0.38 -11.71
CA PHE A 146 9.35 0.08 -10.51
C PHE A 146 9.60 -1.33 -9.96
N ARG A 147 9.73 -2.34 -10.83
CA ARG A 147 10.10 -3.70 -10.41
C ARG A 147 11.47 -3.73 -9.71
N SER A 148 12.44 -2.93 -10.17
CA SER A 148 13.76 -2.83 -9.53
C SER A 148 13.70 -2.27 -8.10
N LEU A 149 12.64 -1.52 -7.77
CA LEU A 149 12.38 -0.99 -6.43
C LEU A 149 11.54 -1.94 -5.56
N GLY A 150 11.24 -3.14 -6.06
CA GLY A 150 10.37 -4.11 -5.38
C GLY A 150 8.87 -3.77 -5.47
N VAL A 151 8.48 -2.87 -6.37
CA VAL A 151 7.07 -2.49 -6.58
C VAL A 151 6.51 -3.32 -7.73
N GLY A 152 5.46 -4.10 -7.43
CA GLY A 152 4.70 -4.83 -8.45
C GLY A 152 4.02 -3.87 -9.42
N THR A 153 4.10 -4.18 -10.72
CA THR A 153 3.52 -3.37 -11.80
C THR A 153 2.29 -4.02 -12.43
N ARG A 154 1.95 -5.23 -12.00
CA ARG A 154 0.80 -6.03 -12.43
C ARG A 154 -0.12 -6.34 -11.27
N LEU A 155 -1.39 -6.63 -11.57
CA LEU A 155 -2.36 -7.08 -10.57
C LEU A 155 -1.96 -8.45 -9.98
N SER A 156 -1.34 -9.31 -10.80
CA SER A 156 -0.84 -10.62 -10.36
C SER A 156 0.30 -10.52 -9.33
N ASP A 157 1.13 -9.46 -9.37
CA ASP A 157 2.16 -9.22 -8.36
C ASP A 157 1.57 -9.02 -6.94
N TYR A 158 0.27 -8.72 -6.86
CA TYR A 158 -0.48 -8.54 -5.61
C TYR A 158 -1.49 -9.68 -5.34
N GLY A 159 -1.40 -10.79 -6.06
CA GLY A 159 -2.26 -11.96 -5.86
C GLY A 159 -3.68 -11.82 -6.43
N ILE A 160 -3.94 -10.82 -7.28
CA ILE A 160 -5.24 -10.67 -7.95
C ILE A 160 -5.31 -11.59 -9.17
N GLN A 161 -6.43 -12.29 -9.29
CA GLN A 161 -6.67 -13.27 -10.35
C GLN A 161 -7.78 -12.81 -11.31
N ALA A 162 -7.77 -13.37 -12.53
CA ALA A 162 -8.73 -13.04 -13.59
C ALA A 162 -10.20 -13.14 -13.14
N GLN A 163 -10.51 -14.16 -12.32
CA GLN A 163 -11.87 -14.48 -11.87
C GLN A 163 -12.51 -13.33 -11.06
N GLY A 164 -11.72 -12.38 -10.55
CA GLY A 164 -12.21 -11.20 -9.82
C GLY A 164 -12.35 -9.93 -10.67
N LEU A 165 -11.78 -9.88 -11.87
CA LEU A 165 -11.65 -8.64 -12.65
C LEU A 165 -12.98 -8.09 -13.16
N GLU A 166 -13.85 -8.94 -13.70
CA GLU A 166 -15.17 -8.50 -14.18
C GLU A 166 -16.01 -7.86 -13.06
N ARG A 167 -15.90 -8.41 -11.84
CA ARG A 167 -16.60 -7.85 -10.67
C ARG A 167 -16.01 -6.50 -10.27
N ILE A 168 -14.69 -6.34 -10.39
CA ILE A 168 -14.00 -5.06 -10.14
C ILE A 168 -14.43 -4.03 -11.18
N GLY A 169 -14.35 -4.37 -12.47
CA GLY A 169 -14.72 -3.48 -13.57
C GLY A 169 -16.16 -3.00 -13.48
N ARG A 170 -17.10 -3.92 -13.24
CA ARG A 170 -18.51 -3.59 -13.03
C ARG A 170 -18.73 -2.62 -11.87
N ARG A 171 -18.10 -2.87 -10.71
CA ARG A 171 -18.21 -1.97 -9.55
C ARG A 171 -17.66 -0.57 -9.83
N ILE A 172 -16.59 -0.46 -10.61
CA ILE A 172 -16.02 0.84 -10.99
C ILE A 172 -17.04 1.60 -11.84
N SER A 173 -17.60 0.96 -12.87
CA SER A 173 -18.58 1.62 -13.75
C SER A 173 -19.90 1.94 -13.07
N GLU A 174 -20.40 1.06 -12.19
CA GLU A 174 -21.63 1.31 -11.42
C GLU A 174 -21.47 2.50 -10.47
N ARG A 175 -20.28 2.67 -9.89
CA ARG A 175 -20.02 3.76 -8.93
C ARG A 175 -19.70 5.08 -9.62
N ASP A 176 -18.81 5.05 -10.61
CA ASP A 176 -18.15 6.24 -11.14
C ASP A 176 -18.57 6.53 -12.60
N GLY A 177 -19.34 5.65 -13.25
CA GLY A 177 -19.78 5.82 -14.63
C GLY A 177 -18.61 5.75 -15.61
N LYS A 178 -18.47 6.78 -16.45
CA LYS A 178 -17.26 6.94 -17.28
C LYS A 178 -16.20 7.69 -16.49
N ILE A 179 -14.94 7.32 -16.68
CA ILE A 179 -13.80 7.89 -15.96
C ILE A 179 -12.72 8.38 -16.92
N GLY A 180 -11.69 9.02 -16.36
CA GLY A 180 -10.55 9.51 -17.13
C GLY A 180 -10.78 10.86 -17.83
N GLU A 181 -9.74 11.32 -18.51
CA GLU A 181 -9.72 12.58 -19.26
C GLU A 181 -10.83 12.55 -20.33
N HIS A 182 -11.71 13.55 -20.31
CA HIS A 182 -12.90 13.66 -21.17
C HIS A 182 -13.93 12.53 -21.01
N GLN A 183 -13.95 11.82 -19.87
CA GLN A 183 -14.93 10.74 -19.62
C GLN A 183 -14.87 9.65 -20.71
N ALA A 184 -13.68 9.37 -21.22
CA ALA A 184 -13.46 8.47 -22.35
C ALA A 184 -13.35 7.00 -21.97
N ILE A 185 -13.18 6.67 -20.68
CA ILE A 185 -12.98 5.30 -20.22
C ILE A 185 -14.32 4.80 -19.64
N GLY A 186 -15.04 3.97 -20.38
CA GLY A 186 -16.26 3.30 -19.93
C GLY A 186 -15.99 1.86 -19.49
N GLN A 187 -17.06 1.09 -19.28
CA GLN A 187 -16.97 -0.32 -18.82
C GLN A 187 -16.03 -1.16 -19.70
N LYS A 188 -16.14 -1.04 -21.02
CA LYS A 188 -15.32 -1.79 -21.97
C LYS A 188 -13.83 -1.49 -21.79
N GLU A 189 -13.48 -0.21 -21.75
CA GLU A 189 -12.09 0.22 -21.58
C GLU A 189 -11.55 -0.16 -20.19
N ILE A 190 -12.37 -0.08 -19.15
CA ILE A 190 -12.03 -0.54 -17.80
C ILE A 190 -11.66 -2.02 -17.83
N ASP A 191 -12.49 -2.86 -18.45
CA ASP A 191 -12.23 -4.30 -18.52
C ASP A 191 -10.93 -4.58 -19.29
N GLU A 192 -10.74 -3.97 -20.46
CA GLU A 192 -9.51 -4.10 -21.25
C GLU A 192 -8.25 -3.68 -20.46
N ILE A 193 -8.31 -2.56 -19.74
CA ILE A 193 -7.21 -2.10 -18.89
C ILE A 193 -6.94 -3.10 -17.76
N LEU A 194 -7.97 -3.56 -17.05
CA LEU A 194 -7.82 -4.51 -15.95
C LEU A 194 -7.24 -5.85 -16.41
N PHE A 195 -7.71 -6.38 -17.54
CA PHE A 195 -7.19 -7.62 -18.12
C PHE A 195 -5.75 -7.46 -18.59
N SER A 196 -5.40 -6.36 -19.26
CA SER A 196 -4.01 -6.09 -19.64
C SER A 196 -3.07 -5.92 -18.43
N ALA A 197 -3.60 -5.44 -17.30
CA ALA A 197 -2.87 -5.33 -16.05
C ALA A 197 -2.65 -6.67 -15.32
N LEU A 198 -3.35 -7.74 -15.73
CA LEU A 198 -3.27 -9.04 -15.07
C LEU A 198 -1.96 -9.75 -15.41
N ASN A 199 -1.69 -10.09 -16.68
CA ASN A 199 -0.48 -10.76 -17.17
C ASN A 199 -0.30 -10.42 -18.67
N GLN A 200 0.90 -10.02 -19.11
CA GLN A 200 1.18 -9.77 -20.56
C GLN A 200 2.11 -10.81 -21.20
N ASP A 201 2.51 -11.87 -20.51
CA ASP A 201 3.53 -12.77 -21.07
C ASP A 201 3.05 -13.68 -22.22
N ASP A 202 1.81 -13.52 -22.72
CA ASP A 202 1.27 -14.29 -23.87
C ASP A 202 1.24 -13.50 -25.19
N GLN A 203 2.24 -12.64 -25.44
CA GLN A 203 2.60 -12.26 -26.81
C GLN A 203 4.08 -12.56 -27.07
N LYS A 204 4.39 -13.86 -27.21
CA LYS A 204 5.52 -14.35 -27.99
C LYS A 204 5.02 -15.23 -29.11
#